data_AF-A0A954UW53-F1
#
_entry.id   AF-A0A954UW53-F1
#
_cell.length_a   1.000
_cell.length_b   1.000
_cell.length_c   1.000
_cell.angle_alpha   90.00
_cell.angle_beta   90.00
_cell.angle_gamma   90.00
#
_symmetry.space_group_name_H-M   'P 1'
#
loop_
_entity.id
_entity.type
_entity.pdbx_description
1 polymer ?
#
loop_
_entity_poly.entity_id
_entity_poly.type
_entity_poly.pdbx_seq_one_letter_code
_entity_poly.pdbx_strand_id
1 'polypeptide(L)'
;MAQVGGSGDMVPVQASAAGVLKTSGSGGGVTDTAYNEDAAFGNADAGSFVLAVRRDTADSGVNQDGDYASFNVNSEGKLWTTSTVYGAVAHDGVDSGNPVKVGAKAIAHGSNPTAVAAGDRTDLYANRHGQLWTIAGHPNIVTKEFTFTAGDGAQTSAALVTVSSGTKIAVTKITATCDAANTADVGVRVGFAAATLTAAATSGITGIVLSHPGIAYGGGIVEGDGSAVIGVGADGEDLRITSEAATGGSLVVTVSYFTIES
;
A
#
# COMPACT_ATOMS: atom_id res chain seq x y z
N MET A 1 -44.09 57.92 -8.64
CA MET A 1 -45.24 57.34 -9.36
C MET A 1 -44.71 56.63 -10.59
N ALA A 2 -45.34 55.54 -11.02
CA ALA A 2 -45.00 54.84 -12.27
C ALA A 2 -46.15 55.00 -13.27
N GLN A 3 -45.82 55.11 -14.56
CA GLN A 3 -46.79 55.23 -15.63
C GLN A 3 -47.42 53.87 -15.91
N VAL A 4 -48.75 53.78 -15.82
CA VAL A 4 -49.51 52.56 -16.08
C VAL A 4 -50.31 52.73 -17.37
N GLY A 5 -49.61 52.54 -18.49
CA GLY A 5 -50.20 52.60 -19.84
C GLY A 5 -50.01 53.94 -20.58
N GLY A 6 -50.45 53.96 -21.84
CA GLY A 6 -50.16 55.06 -22.78
C GLY A 6 -50.84 56.40 -22.50
N SER A 7 -51.81 56.45 -21.58
CA SER A 7 -52.70 57.60 -21.36
C SER A 7 -52.20 58.62 -20.32
N GLY A 8 -51.00 58.41 -19.76
CA GLY A 8 -50.46 59.27 -18.68
C GLY A 8 -51.08 59.02 -17.30
N ASP A 9 -51.70 57.86 -17.09
CA ASP A 9 -52.24 57.46 -15.79
C ASP A 9 -51.11 56.99 -14.86
N MET A 10 -51.10 57.45 -13.61
CA MET A 10 -49.92 57.41 -12.72
C MET A 10 -50.29 56.88 -11.33
N VAL A 11 -49.81 55.69 -10.98
CA VAL A 11 -50.02 55.11 -9.64
C VAL A 11 -48.91 55.56 -8.67
N PRO A 12 -49.25 55.99 -7.43
CA PRO A 12 -48.26 56.29 -6.39
C PRO A 12 -47.60 55.00 -5.87
N VAL A 13 -46.48 54.63 -6.48
CA VAL A 13 -45.58 53.62 -5.92
C VAL A 13 -44.97 54.16 -4.62
N GLN A 14 -45.20 53.46 -3.51
CA GLN A 14 -44.73 53.86 -2.19
C GLN A 14 -43.32 53.32 -1.95
N ALA A 15 -42.40 54.20 -1.59
CA ALA A 15 -41.13 53.82 -0.99
C ALA A 15 -41.27 53.84 0.55
N SER A 16 -40.44 53.05 1.24
CA SER A 16 -40.25 53.19 2.68
C SER A 16 -39.58 54.53 3.01
N ALA A 17 -39.57 54.92 4.29
CA ALA A 17 -38.83 56.10 4.76
C ALA A 17 -37.30 56.02 4.49
N ALA A 18 -36.78 54.84 4.14
CA ALA A 18 -35.39 54.60 3.73
C ALA A 18 -35.20 54.56 2.19
N GLY A 19 -36.21 54.93 1.40
CA GLY A 19 -36.13 54.98 -0.06
C GLY A 19 -36.30 53.64 -0.78
N VAL A 20 -36.54 52.54 -0.06
CA VAL A 20 -36.76 51.20 -0.66
C VAL A 20 -38.18 51.11 -1.21
N LEU A 21 -38.32 50.82 -2.50
CA LEU A 21 -39.61 50.63 -3.16
C LEU A 21 -40.35 49.41 -2.57
N LYS A 22 -41.58 49.59 -2.09
CA LYS A 22 -42.44 48.47 -1.68
C LYS A 22 -43.30 48.01 -2.85
N THR A 23 -43.00 46.84 -3.40
CA THR A 23 -43.75 46.21 -4.49
C THR A 23 -44.68 45.13 -3.96
N SER A 24 -45.92 45.49 -3.61
CA SER A 24 -47.00 44.53 -3.35
C SER A 24 -47.77 44.24 -4.65
N GLY A 25 -47.79 43.00 -5.11
CA GLY A 25 -48.47 42.61 -6.36
C GLY A 25 -49.95 42.35 -6.16
N SER A 26 -50.80 43.03 -6.93
CA SER A 26 -52.23 42.72 -7.03
C SER A 26 -52.47 41.76 -8.20
N GLY A 27 -52.15 40.48 -7.99
CA GLY A 27 -52.40 39.39 -8.93
C GLY A 27 -52.32 38.06 -8.18
N GLY A 28 -53.25 37.13 -8.46
CA GLY A 28 -53.27 35.82 -7.81
C GLY A 28 -52.06 34.99 -8.24
N GLY A 29 -50.99 35.00 -7.43
CA GLY A 29 -49.73 34.33 -7.70
C GLY A 29 -48.55 35.30 -7.88
N VAL A 30 -47.54 35.13 -7.04
CA VAL A 30 -46.17 35.65 -7.20
C VAL A 30 -45.98 37.18 -7.05
N THR A 31 -46.13 37.65 -5.81
CA THR A 31 -45.15 38.61 -5.24
C THR A 31 -44.71 38.17 -3.86
N ASP A 32 -43.55 37.50 -3.79
CA ASP A 32 -42.41 37.88 -2.92
C ASP A 32 -41.27 36.86 -3.12
N THR A 33 -40.40 37.10 -4.11
CA THR A 33 -39.14 36.34 -4.39
C THR A 33 -39.19 34.82 -4.59
N ALA A 34 -40.33 34.18 -4.39
CA ALA A 34 -40.56 32.74 -4.51
C ALA A 34 -41.25 32.36 -5.82
N TYR A 35 -40.93 31.19 -6.35
CA TYR A 35 -41.62 30.57 -7.48
C TYR A 35 -42.39 29.35 -6.96
N ASN A 36 -43.57 29.07 -7.53
CA ASN A 36 -44.36 27.90 -7.16
C ASN A 36 -43.52 26.62 -7.33
N GLU A 37 -43.53 25.76 -6.31
CA GLU A 37 -42.75 24.52 -6.27
C GLU A 37 -43.34 23.45 -7.21
N ASP A 38 -42.79 23.41 -8.42
CA ASP A 38 -42.83 22.29 -9.36
C ASP A 38 -44.23 21.84 -9.86
N ALA A 39 -44.26 20.80 -10.70
CA ALA A 39 -45.43 19.97 -10.93
C ALA A 39 -45.96 19.36 -9.62
N ALA A 40 -45.09 18.86 -8.71
CA ALA A 40 -45.41 18.67 -7.28
C ALA A 40 -44.22 18.19 -6.42
N PHE A 41 -43.94 18.91 -5.32
CA PHE A 41 -43.88 18.26 -4.01
C PHE A 41 -44.84 18.94 -3.03
N GLY A 42 -45.66 18.14 -2.34
CA GLY A 42 -46.87 18.64 -1.68
C GLY A 42 -46.67 19.03 -0.22
N ASN A 43 -46.27 20.28 0.04
CA ASN A 43 -46.99 21.18 0.96
C ASN A 43 -46.39 22.62 1.07
N ALA A 44 -46.18 23.27 -0.08
CA ALA A 44 -46.26 24.74 -0.21
C ALA A 44 -45.30 25.60 0.65
N ASP A 45 -44.14 25.07 1.04
CA ASP A 45 -43.07 25.88 1.65
C ASP A 45 -42.46 26.81 0.59
N ALA A 46 -42.71 28.12 0.70
CA ALA A 46 -42.27 29.11 -0.28
C ALA A 46 -40.74 29.33 -0.22
N GLY A 47 -40.00 28.68 -1.11
CA GLY A 47 -38.56 28.86 -1.30
C GLY A 47 -38.18 29.89 -2.38
N SER A 48 -37.07 30.60 -2.19
CA SER A 48 -36.40 31.34 -3.25
C SER A 48 -35.35 30.47 -3.92
N PHE A 49 -35.45 30.27 -5.24
CA PHE A 49 -34.42 29.55 -6.01
C PHE A 49 -33.13 30.38 -6.07
N VAL A 50 -32.00 29.77 -5.68
CA VAL A 50 -30.68 30.40 -5.81
C VAL A 50 -30.02 29.95 -7.10
N LEU A 51 -29.58 30.91 -7.92
CA LEU A 51 -28.87 30.64 -9.16
C LEU A 51 -27.42 30.22 -8.88
N ALA A 52 -26.92 29.24 -9.65
CA ALA A 52 -25.51 28.85 -9.66
C ALA A 52 -24.88 29.17 -11.02
N VAL A 53 -23.60 29.52 -11.00
CA VAL A 53 -22.80 29.75 -12.22
C VAL A 53 -22.17 28.43 -12.65
N ARG A 54 -22.46 27.97 -13.86
CA ARG A 54 -21.72 26.85 -14.44
C ARG A 54 -20.28 27.27 -14.73
N ARG A 55 -19.33 26.58 -14.10
CA ARG A 55 -17.89 26.64 -14.37
C ARG A 55 -17.39 25.22 -14.56
N ASP A 56 -16.96 24.86 -15.77
CA ASP A 56 -16.49 23.49 -16.04
C ASP A 56 -15.07 23.24 -15.51
N THR A 57 -14.36 24.31 -15.11
CA THR A 57 -13.11 24.29 -14.37
C THR A 57 -13.31 25.03 -13.05
N ALA A 58 -12.83 24.45 -11.95
CA ALA A 58 -12.92 25.07 -10.62
C ALA A 58 -12.04 26.33 -10.56
N ASP A 59 -12.67 27.47 -10.28
CA ASP A 59 -12.01 28.78 -10.17
C ASP A 59 -12.80 29.67 -9.20
N SER A 60 -12.09 30.57 -8.50
CA SER A 60 -12.71 31.54 -7.61
C SER A 60 -13.54 32.56 -8.39
N GLY A 61 -14.71 32.89 -7.89
CA GLY A 61 -15.50 33.99 -8.46
C GLY A 61 -15.07 35.38 -8.01
N VAL A 62 -14.14 35.44 -7.05
CA VAL A 62 -13.77 36.62 -6.28
C VAL A 62 -12.25 36.73 -6.16
N ASN A 63 -11.74 37.95 -5.94
CA ASN A 63 -10.30 38.21 -5.89
C ASN A 63 -9.84 38.90 -4.59
N GLN A 64 -10.75 39.28 -3.69
CA GLN A 64 -10.43 39.87 -2.39
C GLN A 64 -11.26 39.27 -1.25
N ASP A 65 -10.75 39.39 -0.03
CA ASP A 65 -11.48 38.98 1.17
C ASP A 65 -12.67 39.91 1.42
N GLY A 66 -13.84 39.32 1.69
CA GLY A 66 -15.10 40.04 1.89
C GLY A 66 -15.96 40.23 0.63
N ASP A 67 -15.48 39.81 -0.54
CA ASP A 67 -16.28 39.76 -1.77
C ASP A 67 -17.38 38.69 -1.71
N TYR A 68 -18.50 38.93 -2.40
CA TYR A 68 -19.57 37.93 -2.57
C TYR A 68 -19.24 36.93 -3.68
N ALA A 69 -19.12 35.65 -3.34
CA ALA A 69 -18.90 34.57 -4.29
C ALA A 69 -20.22 33.90 -4.74
N SER A 70 -20.27 33.47 -6.01
CA SER A 70 -21.35 32.63 -6.54
C SER A 70 -21.21 31.17 -6.13
N PHE A 71 -22.33 30.46 -5.94
CA PHE A 71 -22.31 29.01 -6.01
C PHE A 71 -21.93 28.59 -7.43
N ASN A 72 -20.89 27.76 -7.56
CA ASN A 72 -20.37 27.32 -8.85
C ASN A 72 -20.68 25.84 -9.07
N VAL A 73 -21.25 25.46 -10.22
CA VAL A 73 -21.53 24.06 -10.58
C VAL A 73 -20.72 23.62 -11.80
N ASN A 74 -20.47 22.32 -11.96
CA ASN A 74 -19.85 21.77 -13.16
C ASN A 74 -20.86 21.56 -14.31
N SER A 75 -20.41 21.01 -15.44
CA SER A 75 -21.22 20.68 -16.62
C SER A 75 -22.34 19.65 -16.37
N GLU A 76 -22.25 18.89 -15.28
CA GLU A 76 -23.22 17.88 -14.84
C GLU A 76 -24.17 18.44 -13.75
N GLY A 77 -24.06 19.72 -13.40
CA GLY A 77 -24.86 20.36 -12.35
C GLY A 77 -24.37 20.12 -10.91
N LYS A 78 -23.22 19.47 -10.71
CA LYS A 78 -22.65 19.21 -9.38
C LYS A 78 -22.00 20.48 -8.82
N LEU A 79 -22.36 20.86 -7.60
CA LEU A 79 -21.72 21.96 -6.87
C LEU A 79 -20.23 21.68 -6.65
N TRP A 80 -19.38 22.64 -6.98
CA TRP A 80 -17.97 22.61 -6.61
C TRP A 80 -17.81 22.73 -5.10
N THR A 81 -17.31 21.66 -4.48
CA THR A 81 -16.93 21.64 -3.06
C THR A 81 -15.46 21.20 -2.96
N THR A 82 -14.74 21.76 -2.00
CA THR A 82 -13.36 21.34 -1.72
C THR A 82 -13.37 20.10 -0.85
N SER A 83 -13.10 18.93 -1.43
CA SER A 83 -12.71 17.75 -0.66
C SER A 83 -11.18 17.76 -0.51
N THR A 84 -10.67 18.50 0.49
CA THR A 84 -9.22 18.60 0.71
C THR A 84 -8.70 17.29 1.32
N VAL A 85 -8.02 16.50 0.48
CA VAL A 85 -7.41 15.23 0.87
C VAL A 85 -6.02 15.50 1.47
N TYR A 86 -5.90 15.38 2.79
CA TYR A 86 -4.63 15.56 3.50
C TYR A 86 -3.84 14.24 3.59
N GLY A 87 -2.79 14.09 2.78
CA GLY A 87 -1.93 12.90 2.81
C GLY A 87 -0.95 12.84 3.99
N ALA A 88 -0.73 13.94 4.71
CA ALA A 88 0.47 14.15 5.56
C ALA A 88 0.19 14.42 7.06
N VAL A 89 -0.89 13.86 7.63
CA VAL A 89 -1.05 13.84 9.11
C VAL A 89 -0.06 12.83 9.69
N ALA A 90 0.80 13.27 10.63
CA ALA A 90 1.77 12.42 11.33
C ALA A 90 1.10 11.26 12.08
N HIS A 91 1.85 10.18 12.38
CA HIS A 91 1.27 8.94 12.94
C HIS A 91 0.74 9.07 14.38
N ASP A 92 1.11 10.15 15.06
CA ASP A 92 0.86 10.50 16.45
C ASP A 92 -0.04 11.75 16.61
N GLY A 93 -0.54 12.30 15.51
CA GLY A 93 -1.48 13.44 15.51
C GLY A 93 -2.93 13.02 15.72
N VAL A 94 -3.75 13.92 16.26
CA VAL A 94 -5.22 13.78 16.27
C VAL A 94 -5.76 14.02 14.86
N ASP A 95 -6.67 13.14 14.39
CA ASP A 95 -7.22 13.19 13.03
C ASP A 95 -7.94 14.51 12.72
N SER A 96 -7.70 15.06 11.52
CA SER A 96 -8.46 16.19 10.96
C SER A 96 -8.41 16.21 9.42
N GLY A 97 -9.51 16.68 8.80
CA GLY A 97 -9.77 16.54 7.36
C GLY A 97 -10.07 15.10 6.95
N ASN A 98 -10.52 14.86 5.70
CA ASN A 98 -10.62 13.51 5.14
C ASN A 98 -9.24 13.10 4.58
N PRO A 99 -8.44 12.27 5.26
CA PRO A 99 -7.08 11.99 4.82
C PRO A 99 -7.06 10.70 4.01
N VAL A 100 -6.59 10.71 2.76
CA VAL A 100 -6.31 9.47 2.03
C VAL A 100 -4.98 8.91 2.54
N LYS A 101 -5.04 8.37 3.77
CA LYS A 101 -4.07 7.40 4.24
C LYS A 101 -4.38 6.09 3.52
N VAL A 102 -3.36 5.42 2.97
CA VAL A 102 -3.48 3.99 2.60
C VAL A 102 -3.40 3.20 3.91
N GLY A 103 -4.46 3.31 4.71
CA GLY A 103 -4.58 2.65 6.01
C GLY A 103 -4.78 1.15 5.83
N ALA A 104 -4.26 0.37 6.77
CA ALA A 104 -4.51 -1.06 6.86
C ALA A 104 -5.55 -1.35 7.94
N LYS A 105 -6.46 -2.30 7.70
CA LYS A 105 -7.39 -2.77 8.73
C LYS A 105 -6.62 -3.57 9.78
N ALA A 106 -6.85 -3.26 11.05
CA ALA A 106 -6.17 -3.92 12.16
C ALA A 106 -6.77 -5.30 12.45
N ILE A 107 -5.93 -6.34 12.51
CA ILE A 107 -6.30 -7.73 12.87
C ILE A 107 -5.42 -8.21 14.03
N ALA A 108 -6.03 -8.95 14.95
CA ALA A 108 -5.32 -9.58 16.06
C ALA A 108 -4.49 -10.79 15.59
N HIS A 109 -3.33 -11.01 16.21
CA HIS A 109 -2.53 -12.22 16.00
C HIS A 109 -3.39 -13.48 16.22
N GLY A 110 -3.32 -14.44 15.31
CA GLY A 110 -4.13 -15.67 15.36
C GLY A 110 -5.58 -15.55 14.89
N SER A 111 -6.00 -14.39 14.35
CA SER A 111 -7.31 -14.21 13.70
C SER A 111 -7.16 -14.12 12.18
N ASN A 112 -8.01 -14.81 11.43
CA ASN A 112 -8.01 -14.74 9.97
C ASN A 112 -8.92 -13.59 9.47
N PRO A 113 -8.55 -12.87 8.39
CA PRO A 113 -9.49 -12.04 7.65
C PRO A 113 -10.65 -12.87 7.07
N THR A 114 -11.81 -12.26 6.87
CA THR A 114 -12.89 -12.87 6.09
C THR A 114 -12.46 -12.99 4.62
N ALA A 115 -12.69 -14.15 4.01
CA ALA A 115 -12.38 -14.36 2.59
C ALA A 115 -13.29 -13.52 1.67
N VAL A 116 -12.72 -13.01 0.58
CA VAL A 116 -13.45 -12.35 -0.52
C VAL A 116 -13.60 -13.31 -1.71
N ALA A 117 -14.44 -12.99 -2.70
CA ALA A 117 -14.61 -13.85 -3.87
C ALA A 117 -13.43 -13.70 -4.85
N ALA A 118 -13.30 -14.67 -5.77
CA ALA A 118 -12.24 -14.64 -6.76
C ALA A 118 -12.41 -13.45 -7.72
N GLY A 119 -11.38 -12.61 -7.83
CA GLY A 119 -11.39 -11.38 -8.63
C GLY A 119 -11.69 -10.10 -7.85
N ASP A 120 -12.10 -10.22 -6.57
CA ASP A 120 -12.30 -9.06 -5.70
C ASP A 120 -10.97 -8.44 -5.25
N ARG A 121 -11.00 -7.14 -4.94
CA ARG A 121 -9.90 -6.43 -4.27
C ARG A 121 -10.01 -6.64 -2.76
N THR A 122 -8.96 -7.16 -2.13
CA THR A 122 -8.84 -7.29 -0.68
C THR A 122 -8.48 -5.97 -0.01
N ASP A 123 -8.77 -5.84 1.28
CA ASP A 123 -8.17 -4.80 2.12
C ASP A 123 -6.66 -5.07 2.36
N LEU A 124 -5.93 -4.01 2.69
CA LEU A 124 -4.61 -4.12 3.31
C LEU A 124 -4.79 -4.40 4.81
N TYR A 125 -4.03 -5.33 5.40
CA TYR A 125 -4.15 -5.68 6.82
C TYR A 125 -2.85 -5.47 7.58
N ALA A 126 -2.96 -5.00 8.83
CA ALA A 126 -1.85 -4.84 9.77
C ALA A 126 -2.24 -5.42 11.13
N ASN A 127 -1.27 -5.66 12.00
CA ASN A 127 -1.57 -5.99 13.38
C ASN A 127 -2.00 -4.73 14.17
N ARG A 128 -2.45 -4.90 15.41
CA ARG A 128 -2.89 -3.78 16.28
C ARG A 128 -1.77 -2.82 16.70
N HIS A 129 -0.53 -3.03 16.26
CA HIS A 129 0.62 -2.15 16.44
C HIS A 129 1.06 -1.49 15.11
N GLY A 130 0.26 -1.61 14.05
CA GLY A 130 0.53 -1.00 12.74
C GLY A 130 1.54 -1.77 11.87
N GLN A 131 2.03 -2.93 12.31
CA GLN A 131 2.95 -3.75 11.52
C GLN A 131 2.15 -4.52 10.45
N LEU A 132 2.53 -4.39 9.18
CA LEU A 132 1.80 -5.00 8.07
C LEU A 132 1.76 -6.53 8.17
N TRP A 133 0.58 -7.12 8.01
CA TRP A 133 0.43 -8.55 7.76
C TRP A 133 0.71 -8.82 6.29
N THR A 134 1.92 -9.29 6.00
CA THR A 134 2.31 -9.76 4.67
C THR A 134 2.80 -11.20 4.77
N ILE A 135 2.46 -12.01 3.76
CA ILE A 135 3.23 -13.22 3.49
C ILE A 135 4.48 -12.71 2.77
N ALA A 136 5.57 -12.53 3.51
CA ALA A 136 6.84 -12.20 2.88
C ALA A 136 7.37 -13.43 2.10
N GLY A 137 8.20 -13.15 1.09
CA GLY A 137 8.59 -14.11 0.07
C GLY A 137 8.27 -13.64 -1.33
N HIS A 138 8.45 -14.53 -2.31
CA HIS A 138 8.29 -14.27 -3.73
C HIS A 138 7.39 -15.35 -4.34
N PRO A 139 6.51 -15.05 -5.33
CA PRO A 139 5.62 -16.05 -5.92
C PRO A 139 6.35 -17.22 -6.61
N ASN A 140 7.63 -17.04 -6.96
CA ASN A 140 8.50 -18.08 -7.51
C ASN A 140 9.61 -18.46 -6.52
N ILE A 141 9.25 -18.88 -5.31
CA ILE A 141 10.19 -19.58 -4.40
C ILE A 141 10.35 -21.02 -4.91
N VAL A 142 11.60 -21.41 -5.16
CA VAL A 142 12.01 -22.74 -5.57
C VAL A 142 12.81 -23.37 -4.44
N THR A 143 12.52 -24.65 -4.13
CA THR A 143 13.30 -25.44 -3.17
C THR A 143 14.15 -26.45 -3.92
N LYS A 144 15.45 -26.53 -3.57
CA LYS A 144 16.40 -27.54 -4.06
C LYS A 144 17.05 -28.27 -2.91
N GLU A 145 17.32 -29.56 -3.11
CA GLU A 145 18.07 -30.40 -2.19
C GLU A 145 19.40 -30.82 -2.83
N PHE A 146 20.45 -30.90 -2.01
CA PHE A 146 21.79 -31.31 -2.38
C PHE A 146 22.28 -32.33 -1.35
N THR A 147 22.67 -33.52 -1.80
CA THR A 147 23.13 -34.61 -0.93
C THR A 147 24.59 -34.90 -1.24
N PHE A 148 25.46 -34.65 -0.27
CA PHE A 148 26.89 -34.91 -0.34
C PHE A 148 27.18 -36.17 0.47
N THR A 149 27.57 -37.25 -0.19
CA THR A 149 27.91 -38.53 0.45
C THR A 149 29.39 -38.59 0.80
N ALA A 150 29.78 -39.62 1.56
CA ALA A 150 31.19 -39.93 1.80
C ALA A 150 32.04 -40.05 0.51
N GLY A 151 31.43 -40.42 -0.62
CA GLY A 151 32.12 -40.54 -1.92
C GLY A 151 32.43 -39.21 -2.60
N ASP A 152 31.68 -38.14 -2.28
CA ASP A 152 31.84 -36.80 -2.85
C ASP A 152 32.95 -35.99 -2.16
N GLY A 153 33.39 -36.44 -0.98
CA GLY A 153 34.45 -35.81 -0.19
C GLY A 153 34.08 -34.43 0.37
N ALA A 154 35.10 -33.67 0.76
CA ALA A 154 34.94 -32.32 1.27
C ALA A 154 34.64 -31.33 0.14
N GLN A 155 33.57 -30.54 0.29
CA GLN A 155 33.16 -29.56 -0.71
C GLN A 155 33.95 -28.25 -0.55
N THR A 156 34.50 -27.71 -1.63
CA THR A 156 35.31 -26.47 -1.60
C THR A 156 34.72 -25.43 -2.54
N SER A 157 34.00 -24.44 -2.00
CA SER A 157 33.32 -23.38 -2.76
C SER A 157 32.42 -23.86 -3.91
N ALA A 158 31.85 -25.07 -3.78
CA ALA A 158 30.99 -25.67 -4.80
C ALA A 158 29.69 -24.87 -4.94
N ALA A 159 29.21 -24.67 -6.18
CA ALA A 159 27.97 -23.93 -6.41
C ALA A 159 26.74 -24.82 -6.18
N LEU A 160 25.82 -24.36 -5.33
CA LEU A 160 24.50 -24.94 -5.14
C LEU A 160 23.50 -24.36 -6.15
N VAL A 161 23.49 -23.03 -6.26
CA VAL A 161 22.62 -22.29 -7.17
C VAL A 161 23.48 -21.30 -7.94
N THR A 162 23.47 -21.41 -9.27
CA THR A 162 24.21 -20.52 -10.15
C THR A 162 23.30 -19.47 -10.79
N VAL A 163 23.84 -18.26 -10.98
CA VAL A 163 23.19 -17.16 -11.72
C VAL A 163 24.18 -16.51 -12.69
N SER A 164 23.68 -15.59 -13.52
CA SER A 164 24.50 -14.72 -14.36
C SER A 164 24.40 -13.28 -13.88
N SER A 165 25.27 -12.39 -14.36
CA SER A 165 25.14 -10.94 -14.15
C SER A 165 23.77 -10.43 -14.63
N GLY A 166 23.22 -9.44 -13.94
CA GLY A 166 21.83 -9.02 -14.08
C GLY A 166 20.84 -9.84 -13.24
N THR A 167 21.31 -10.67 -12.31
CA THR A 167 20.44 -11.50 -11.45
C THR A 167 21.09 -11.70 -10.07
N LYS A 168 20.26 -11.60 -9.02
CA LYS A 168 20.64 -11.94 -7.63
C LYS A 168 19.86 -13.15 -7.14
N ILE A 169 20.44 -13.89 -6.19
CA ILE A 169 19.76 -14.96 -5.45
C ILE A 169 19.33 -14.42 -4.09
N ALA A 170 18.05 -14.57 -3.75
CA ALA A 170 17.52 -14.32 -2.40
C ALA A 170 17.11 -15.64 -1.76
N VAL A 171 17.75 -16.00 -0.64
CA VAL A 171 17.46 -17.22 0.13
C VAL A 171 16.41 -16.90 1.19
N THR A 172 15.40 -17.76 1.33
CA THR A 172 14.34 -17.63 2.37
C THR A 172 14.39 -18.71 3.43
N LYS A 173 15.04 -19.84 3.14
CA LYS A 173 15.32 -20.91 4.07
C LYS A 173 16.54 -21.69 3.62
N ILE A 174 17.35 -22.14 4.57
CA ILE A 174 18.37 -23.15 4.34
C ILE A 174 18.46 -24.12 5.52
N THR A 175 18.64 -25.40 5.22
CA THR A 175 18.86 -26.46 6.21
C THR A 175 20.15 -27.20 5.89
N ALA A 176 20.84 -27.67 6.92
CA ALA A 176 21.94 -28.63 6.78
C ALA A 176 21.76 -29.74 7.82
N THR A 177 21.64 -30.98 7.37
CA THR A 177 21.44 -32.16 8.23
C THR A 177 22.50 -33.22 7.94
N CYS A 178 22.91 -33.94 8.97
CA CYS A 178 23.89 -35.01 8.89
C CYS A 178 23.23 -36.36 9.15
N ASP A 179 23.61 -37.37 8.38
CA ASP A 179 23.21 -38.75 8.62
C ASP A 179 23.73 -39.23 10.00
N ALA A 180 22.97 -40.10 10.67
CA ALA A 180 23.42 -40.80 11.87
C ALA A 180 24.53 -41.83 11.57
N ALA A 181 24.70 -42.21 10.29
CA ALA A 181 25.82 -43.02 9.81
C ALA A 181 27.15 -42.24 9.68
N ASN A 182 27.15 -40.90 9.84
CA ASN A 182 28.40 -40.13 9.81
C ASN A 182 29.30 -40.52 10.99
N THR A 183 30.58 -40.80 10.73
CA THR A 183 31.56 -41.22 11.75
C THR A 183 32.31 -40.06 12.41
N ALA A 184 32.03 -38.83 11.99
CA ALA A 184 32.57 -37.59 12.52
C ALA A 184 31.56 -36.46 12.32
N ASP A 185 31.68 -35.40 13.11
CA ASP A 185 30.92 -34.17 12.92
C ASP A 185 31.33 -33.51 11.59
N VAL A 186 30.40 -32.79 10.95
CA VAL A 186 30.64 -32.17 9.63
C VAL A 186 30.55 -30.66 9.72
N GLY A 187 31.68 -29.97 9.56
CA GLY A 187 31.71 -28.52 9.37
C GLY A 187 31.06 -28.13 8.04
N VAL A 188 30.23 -27.09 8.04
CA VAL A 188 29.56 -26.56 6.84
C VAL A 188 29.46 -25.04 6.88
N ARG A 189 29.66 -24.39 5.74
CA ARG A 189 29.40 -22.97 5.52
C ARG A 189 28.79 -22.76 4.14
N VAL A 190 27.70 -22.02 4.08
CA VAL A 190 26.99 -21.65 2.86
C VAL A 190 26.84 -20.13 2.80
N GLY A 191 27.09 -19.55 1.63
CA GLY A 191 26.98 -18.11 1.41
C GLY A 191 27.14 -17.74 -0.05
N PHE A 192 27.06 -16.44 -0.34
CA PHE A 192 27.18 -15.90 -1.69
C PHE A 192 28.66 -15.64 -2.04
N ALA A 193 29.05 -16.00 -3.26
CA ALA A 193 30.31 -15.59 -3.87
C ALA A 193 30.32 -15.87 -5.38
N ALA A 194 30.98 -15.00 -6.16
CA ALA A 194 31.17 -15.21 -7.59
C ALA A 194 31.99 -16.48 -7.93
N ALA A 195 32.94 -16.90 -7.07
CA ALA A 195 33.78 -18.08 -7.30
C ALA A 195 34.22 -18.79 -6.01
N THR A 196 34.81 -18.07 -5.06
CA THR A 196 35.38 -18.63 -3.83
C THR A 196 34.63 -18.10 -2.62
N LEU A 197 34.09 -19.01 -1.81
CA LEU A 197 33.38 -18.66 -0.59
C LEU A 197 34.38 -18.25 0.50
N THR A 198 34.23 -17.03 1.03
CA THR A 198 35.11 -16.46 2.05
C THR A 198 35.37 -17.43 3.21
N ALA A 199 36.63 -17.57 3.63
CA ALA A 199 37.04 -18.40 4.76
C ALA A 199 36.50 -17.87 6.09
N ALA A 200 36.31 -18.73 7.10
CA ALA A 200 35.92 -18.30 8.44
C ALA A 200 36.98 -17.36 9.04
N ALA A 201 36.54 -16.24 9.64
CA ALA A 201 37.43 -15.24 10.24
C ALA A 201 36.84 -14.67 11.55
N THR A 202 37.70 -14.39 12.53
CA THR A 202 37.30 -13.79 13.81
C THR A 202 36.87 -12.32 13.71
N SER A 203 37.19 -11.66 12.59
CA SER A 203 36.67 -10.33 12.22
C SER A 203 35.21 -10.34 11.75
N GLY A 204 34.59 -11.52 11.61
CA GLY A 204 33.35 -11.69 10.86
C GLY A 204 33.58 -11.73 9.35
N ILE A 205 32.55 -12.20 8.62
CA ILE A 205 32.53 -12.33 7.16
C ILE A 205 31.13 -12.02 6.62
N THR A 206 31.08 -11.33 5.48
CA THR A 206 29.85 -10.93 4.79
C THR A 206 29.33 -12.06 3.88
N GLY A 207 28.02 -12.08 3.62
CA GLY A 207 27.40 -12.95 2.61
C GLY A 207 27.15 -14.40 3.03
N ILE A 208 27.40 -14.77 4.29
CA ILE A 208 27.09 -16.11 4.81
C ILE A 208 25.61 -16.19 5.22
N VAL A 209 24.93 -17.26 4.79
CA VAL A 209 23.52 -17.53 5.13
C VAL A 209 23.35 -18.68 6.13
N LEU A 210 24.35 -19.56 6.24
CA LEU A 210 24.38 -20.66 7.21
C LEU A 210 25.82 -21.07 7.47
N SER A 211 26.19 -21.30 8.73
CA SER A 211 27.52 -21.81 9.09
C SER A 211 27.48 -22.56 10.41
N HIS A 212 28.12 -23.73 10.46
CA HIS A 212 28.33 -24.49 11.68
C HIS A 212 29.70 -25.19 11.64
N PRO A 213 30.52 -25.11 12.72
CA PRO A 213 31.88 -25.64 12.70
C PRO A 213 31.95 -27.18 12.74
N GLY A 214 30.89 -27.86 13.21
CA GLY A 214 30.79 -29.32 13.20
C GLY A 214 29.37 -29.73 13.58
N ILE A 215 28.53 -30.06 12.60
CA ILE A 215 27.18 -30.61 12.86
C ILE A 215 27.36 -32.06 13.29
N ALA A 216 26.84 -32.41 14.46
CA ALA A 216 26.88 -33.78 14.97
C ALA A 216 26.15 -34.76 14.05
N TYR A 217 26.63 -36.01 14.00
CA TYR A 217 25.98 -37.10 13.27
C TYR A 217 24.53 -37.31 13.74
N GLY A 218 23.60 -37.46 12.79
CA GLY A 218 22.15 -37.48 13.04
C GLY A 218 21.54 -36.12 13.43
N GLY A 219 22.35 -35.06 13.55
CA GLY A 219 21.92 -33.71 13.88
C GLY A 219 21.67 -32.83 12.66
N GLY A 220 21.34 -31.57 12.90
CA GLY A 220 21.17 -30.58 11.85
C GLY A 220 20.85 -29.19 12.38
N ILE A 221 20.93 -28.21 11.47
CA ILE A 221 20.58 -26.81 11.72
C ILE A 221 19.67 -26.27 10.61
N VAL A 222 18.87 -25.28 10.96
CA VAL A 222 17.86 -24.65 10.09
C VAL A 222 17.94 -23.15 10.30
N GLU A 223 18.14 -22.40 9.21
CA GLU A 223 18.07 -20.95 9.18
C GLU A 223 16.89 -20.52 8.29
N GLY A 224 16.01 -19.69 8.86
CA GLY A 224 14.74 -19.30 8.23
C GLY A 224 13.66 -20.40 8.20
N ASP A 225 12.41 -19.98 8.04
CA ASP A 225 11.24 -20.86 7.88
C ASP A 225 10.67 -20.82 6.45
N GLY A 226 11.20 -19.95 5.59
CA GLY A 226 10.72 -19.70 4.22
C GLY A 226 9.81 -18.48 4.10
N SER A 227 9.39 -17.87 5.22
CA SER A 227 8.45 -16.74 5.25
C SER A 227 9.08 -15.38 5.00
N ALA A 228 10.42 -15.27 5.02
CA ALA A 228 11.14 -14.03 4.78
C ALA A 228 12.51 -14.32 4.15
N VAL A 229 13.13 -13.29 3.56
CA VAL A 229 14.50 -13.39 3.04
C VAL A 229 15.50 -13.34 4.21
N ILE A 230 16.39 -14.33 4.27
CA ILE A 230 17.47 -14.43 5.27
C ILE A 230 18.83 -13.96 4.72
N GLY A 231 18.97 -13.87 3.39
CA GLY A 231 20.15 -13.32 2.74
C GLY A 231 19.97 -13.13 1.24
N VAL A 232 20.69 -12.16 0.68
CA VAL A 232 20.71 -11.85 -0.77
C VAL A 232 22.15 -11.71 -1.24
N GLY A 233 22.49 -12.38 -2.34
CA GLY A 233 23.80 -12.23 -2.99
C GLY A 233 23.94 -10.92 -3.77
N ALA A 234 25.17 -10.51 -4.08
CA ALA A 234 25.39 -9.43 -5.03
C ALA A 234 25.05 -9.87 -6.48
N ASP A 235 25.22 -8.97 -7.44
CA ASP A 235 24.94 -9.29 -8.84
C ASP A 235 25.83 -10.43 -9.36
N GLY A 236 25.22 -11.45 -9.95
CA GLY A 236 25.95 -12.60 -10.50
C GLY A 236 26.68 -13.44 -9.46
N GLU A 237 26.39 -13.29 -8.16
CA GLU A 237 26.93 -14.19 -7.13
C GLU A 237 26.11 -15.47 -7.00
N ASP A 238 26.80 -16.59 -7.12
CA ASP A 238 26.23 -17.92 -6.86
C ASP A 238 26.08 -18.15 -5.35
N LEU A 239 25.09 -18.98 -4.98
CA LEU A 239 25.04 -19.56 -3.64
C LEU A 239 26.00 -20.76 -3.61
N ARG A 240 27.01 -20.70 -2.74
CA ARG A 240 28.12 -21.68 -2.68
C ARG A 240 28.25 -22.31 -1.30
N ILE A 241 28.70 -23.56 -1.29
CA ILE A 241 28.99 -24.34 -0.08
C ILE A 241 30.49 -24.63 0.06
N THR A 242 30.98 -24.61 1.29
CA THR A 242 32.22 -25.28 1.70
C THR A 242 31.88 -26.18 2.88
N SER A 243 32.21 -27.46 2.79
CA SER A 243 31.93 -28.44 3.86
C SER A 243 33.08 -29.43 4.02
N GLU A 244 33.16 -30.02 5.20
CA GLU A 244 33.97 -31.20 5.44
C GLU A 244 33.31 -32.44 4.80
N ALA A 245 34.02 -33.56 4.77
CA ALA A 245 33.53 -34.80 4.16
C ALA A 245 32.58 -35.54 5.12
N ALA A 246 31.35 -35.84 4.66
CA ALA A 246 30.37 -36.62 5.39
C ALA A 246 30.73 -38.12 5.44
N THR A 247 31.82 -38.43 6.15
CA THR A 247 32.45 -39.76 6.17
C THR A 247 31.51 -40.77 6.83
N GLY A 248 31.21 -41.87 6.14
CA GLY A 248 30.32 -42.94 6.62
C GLY A 248 28.84 -42.78 6.26
N GLY A 249 28.39 -41.56 5.92
CA GLY A 249 27.00 -41.27 5.58
C GLY A 249 26.85 -40.14 4.56
N SER A 250 26.10 -39.09 4.94
CA SER A 250 25.84 -37.93 4.10
C SER A 250 25.63 -36.61 4.87
N LEU A 251 25.82 -35.50 4.17
CA LEU A 251 25.38 -34.15 4.50
C LEU A 251 24.30 -33.77 3.48
N VAL A 252 23.08 -33.50 3.94
CA VAL A 252 21.98 -33.02 3.10
C VAL A 252 21.77 -31.54 3.35
N VAL A 253 21.74 -30.75 2.28
CA VAL A 253 21.48 -29.31 2.32
C VAL A 253 20.26 -29.00 1.47
N THR A 254 19.24 -28.39 2.07
CA THR A 254 18.03 -27.97 1.37
C THR A 254 17.94 -26.46 1.39
N VAL A 255 17.76 -25.84 0.23
CA VAL A 255 17.68 -24.37 0.07
C VAL A 255 16.35 -24.00 -0.58
N SER A 256 15.58 -23.11 0.06
CA SER A 256 14.49 -22.38 -0.57
C SER A 256 14.96 -20.99 -0.95
N TYR A 257 14.82 -20.63 -2.22
CA TYR A 257 15.31 -19.36 -2.77
C TYR A 257 14.43 -18.86 -3.90
N PHE A 258 14.62 -17.61 -4.29
CA PHE A 258 14.14 -17.07 -5.56
C PHE A 258 15.22 -16.20 -6.21
N THR A 259 15.07 -15.94 -7.49
CA THR A 259 15.92 -15.00 -8.24
C THR A 259 15.18 -13.71 -8.52
N ILE A 260 15.91 -12.59 -8.50
CA ILE A 260 15.43 -11.26 -8.87
C ILE A 260 16.40 -10.62 -9.87
N GLU A 261 15.88 -9.71 -10.69
CA GLU A 261 16.71 -8.77 -11.45
C GLU A 261 17.50 -7.86 -10.49
N SER A 262 18.64 -7.34 -10.97
CA SER A 262 19.70 -6.73 -10.13
C SER A 262 19.52 -5.25 -9.80
#